data_AF-A0A6I2W374-F1
#
_entry.id   AF-A0A6I2W374-F1
#
_cell.length_a   1.000
_cell.length_b   1.000
_cell.length_c   1.000
_cell.angle_alpha   90.00
_cell.angle_beta   90.00
_cell.angle_gamma   90.00
#
_symmetry.space_group_name_H-M   'P 1'
#
loop_
_entity.id
_entity.type
_entity.pdbx_description
1 polymer ?
#
loop_
_entity_poly.entity_id
_entity_poly.type
_entity_poly.pdbx_seq_one_letter_code
_entity_poly.pdbx_strand_id
1 'polypeptide(L)'
;MTENVYRHTLATSEINQLRNLIGEELRFVGGENLDAYSLAESIVVSTDSGGTKISCGLTDGDFEGFEDEYPIFMARKASAVEIKKIEDLGNVNLSLSGSRISGVTLVREIITCKLLGETSWMLESDIGLVIHFKHAAVSFVNLTDYDIVCRLSVHSNFEPSDLPSTKTLQENDLVNSYEVSRALLPLTKEAPVA
;
A
#
# COMPACT_ATOMS: atom_id res chain seq x y z
N MET A 1 -19.00 -14.04 -21.93
CA MET A 1 -18.03 -14.67 -21.03
C MET A 1 -18.29 -14.15 -19.62
N THR A 2 -18.08 -14.96 -18.58
CA THR A 2 -18.21 -14.50 -17.19
C THR A 2 -16.96 -13.70 -16.86
N GLU A 3 -17.13 -12.45 -16.45
CA GLU A 3 -16.04 -11.58 -16.02
C GLU A 3 -15.43 -12.14 -14.73
N ASN A 4 -14.19 -12.61 -14.79
CA ASN A 4 -13.48 -13.08 -13.59
C ASN A 4 -12.84 -11.88 -12.91
N VAL A 5 -13.29 -11.55 -11.70
CA VAL A 5 -12.75 -10.45 -10.90
C VAL A 5 -11.99 -11.02 -9.71
N TYR A 6 -10.69 -10.78 -9.70
CA TYR A 6 -9.76 -11.18 -8.65
C TYR A 6 -9.46 -10.00 -7.73
N ARG A 7 -9.27 -10.28 -6.43
CA ARG A 7 -9.11 -9.23 -5.42
C ARG A 7 -7.96 -9.51 -4.45
N HIS A 8 -6.96 -8.64 -4.49
CA HIS A 8 -5.89 -8.54 -3.50
C HIS A 8 -6.05 -7.25 -2.70
N THR A 9 -7.18 -7.17 -2.00
CA THR A 9 -7.56 -6.01 -1.19
C THR A 9 -7.42 -6.32 0.28
N LEU A 10 -7.08 -5.32 1.09
CA LEU A 10 -6.96 -5.43 2.53
C LEU A 10 -8.26 -5.94 3.17
N ALA A 11 -8.13 -6.85 4.13
CA ALA A 11 -9.26 -7.32 4.93
C ALA A 11 -9.77 -6.21 5.87
N THR A 12 -11.03 -6.33 6.32
CA THR A 12 -11.66 -5.34 7.21
C THR A 12 -10.85 -5.07 8.47
N SER A 13 -10.23 -6.10 9.07
CA SER A 13 -9.37 -5.95 10.25
C SER A 13 -8.12 -5.10 9.97
N GLU A 14 -7.56 -5.23 8.76
CA GLU A 14 -6.38 -4.49 8.33
C GLU A 14 -6.73 -3.03 8.01
N ILE A 15 -7.86 -2.83 7.32
CA ILE A 15 -8.44 -1.49 7.10
C ILE A 15 -8.70 -0.79 8.43
N ASN A 16 -9.26 -1.50 9.42
CA ASN A 16 -9.48 -0.94 10.75
C ASN A 16 -8.17 -0.61 11.46
N GLN A 17 -7.12 -1.42 11.29
CA GLN A 17 -5.80 -1.10 11.81
C GLN A 17 -5.24 0.19 11.20
N LEU A 18 -5.46 0.43 9.90
CA LEU A 18 -5.06 1.67 9.24
C LEU A 18 -5.91 2.87 9.68
N ARG A 19 -7.23 2.70 9.84
CA ARG A 19 -8.13 3.75 10.36
C ARG A 19 -7.74 4.20 11.77
N ASN A 20 -7.23 3.29 12.59
CA ASN A 20 -6.76 3.61 13.95
C ASN A 20 -5.58 4.58 13.96
N LEU A 21 -4.83 4.74 12.86
CA LEU A 21 -3.79 5.75 12.74
C LEU A 21 -4.38 7.17 12.69
N ILE A 22 -5.63 7.34 12.25
CA ILE A 22 -6.24 8.65 12.02
C ILE A 22 -6.48 9.35 13.36
N GLY A 23 -5.85 10.50 13.51
CA GLY A 23 -5.91 11.34 14.70
C GLY A 23 -4.77 11.08 15.68
N GLU A 24 -3.94 10.06 15.49
CA GLU A 24 -2.80 9.77 16.37
C GLU A 24 -1.61 10.70 16.06
N GLU A 25 -0.69 10.83 17.02
CA GLU A 25 0.55 11.61 16.84
C GLU A 25 1.67 10.70 16.35
N LEU A 26 2.28 11.03 15.21
CA LEU A 26 3.37 10.25 14.64
C LEU A 26 4.63 10.38 15.51
N ARG A 27 5.23 9.25 15.87
CA ARG A 27 6.58 9.19 16.44
C ARG A 27 7.63 9.02 15.35
N PHE A 28 7.46 8.01 14.49
CA PHE A 28 8.32 7.78 13.34
C PHE A 28 7.67 6.89 12.29
N VAL A 29 8.23 6.89 11.08
CA VAL A 29 8.01 5.84 10.08
C VAL A 29 9.36 5.19 9.78
N GLY A 30 9.48 3.87 9.91
CA GLY A 30 10.75 3.18 9.72
C GLY A 30 10.56 1.76 9.21
N GLY A 31 11.63 1.06 8.88
CA GLY A 31 11.55 -0.31 8.38
C GLY A 31 12.80 -1.10 8.73
N GLU A 32 12.66 -2.41 8.96
CA GLU A 32 13.81 -3.26 9.30
C GLU A 32 14.86 -3.26 8.18
N ASN A 33 14.40 -3.28 6.93
CA ASN A 33 15.23 -3.34 5.72
C ASN A 33 15.12 -2.05 4.89
N LEU A 34 14.82 -0.90 5.52
CA LEU A 34 14.73 0.37 4.80
C LEU A 34 16.12 0.80 4.34
N ASP A 35 16.33 0.78 3.03
CA ASP A 35 17.62 1.10 2.42
C ASP A 35 17.82 2.62 2.18
N ALA A 36 18.99 2.99 1.65
CA ALA A 36 19.34 4.38 1.34
C ALA A 36 18.47 5.01 0.22
N TYR A 37 17.75 4.20 -0.55
CA TYR A 37 16.81 4.62 -1.59
C TYR A 37 15.36 4.65 -1.09
N SER A 38 15.15 4.42 0.21
CA SER A 38 13.85 4.31 0.85
C SER A 38 13.01 3.13 0.31
N LEU A 39 13.66 2.07 -0.15
CA LEU A 39 13.01 0.81 -0.50
C LEU A 39 12.95 -0.09 0.72
N ALA A 40 11.80 -0.72 0.93
CA ALA A 40 11.59 -1.71 1.98
C ALA A 40 10.38 -2.59 1.64
N GLU A 41 10.43 -3.87 1.96
CA GLU A 41 9.26 -4.76 1.89
C GLU A 41 8.21 -4.43 2.97
N SER A 42 8.65 -3.82 4.07
CA SER A 42 7.74 -3.40 5.13
C SER A 42 8.21 -2.16 5.86
N ILE A 43 7.24 -1.41 6.36
CA ILE A 43 7.44 -0.26 7.24
C ILE A 43 6.58 -0.41 8.51
N VAL A 44 6.98 0.29 9.56
CA VAL A 44 6.21 0.50 10.78
C VAL A 44 5.95 1.99 10.92
N VAL A 45 4.68 2.33 11.07
CA VAL A 45 4.21 3.66 11.46
C VAL A 45 4.00 3.60 12.96
N SER A 46 4.91 4.20 13.72
CA SER A 46 4.80 4.28 15.18
C SER A 46 4.12 5.58 15.58
N THR A 47 3.16 5.46 16.49
CA THR A 47 2.40 6.54 17.10
C THR A 47 2.56 6.52 18.62
N ASP A 48 1.97 7.47 19.30
CA ASP A 48 1.83 7.52 20.76
C ASP A 48 1.05 6.31 21.34
N SER A 49 0.05 5.80 20.63
CA SER A 49 -0.75 4.64 21.05
C SER A 49 -0.20 3.26 20.65
N GLY A 50 0.84 3.21 19.80
CA GLY A 50 1.47 1.94 19.41
C GLY A 50 2.14 2.00 18.04
N GLY A 51 1.98 0.94 17.24
CA GLY A 51 2.50 0.93 15.88
C GLY A 51 1.68 0.03 14.96
N THR A 52 1.66 0.40 13.69
CA THR A 52 1.08 -0.39 12.61
C THR A 52 2.18 -0.79 11.65
N LYS A 53 2.38 -2.10 11.43
CA LYS A 53 3.26 -2.63 10.39
C LYS A 53 2.46 -2.76 9.11
N ILE A 54 3.03 -2.22 8.04
CA ILE A 54 2.52 -2.27 6.68
C ILE A 54 3.56 -3.04 5.86
N SER A 55 3.14 -4.06 5.13
CA SER A 55 4.05 -4.93 4.40
C SER A 55 3.49 -5.31 3.05
N CYS A 56 4.39 -5.48 2.11
CA CYS A 56 4.14 -6.13 0.83
C CYS A 56 4.61 -7.59 0.95
N GLY A 57 3.83 -8.52 0.42
CA GLY A 57 4.15 -9.94 0.35
C GLY A 57 3.78 -10.51 -1.01
N LEU A 58 4.01 -11.81 -1.23
CA LEU A 58 3.52 -12.54 -2.38
C LEU A 58 2.44 -13.54 -1.94
N THR A 59 1.49 -13.80 -2.82
CA THR A 59 0.51 -14.90 -2.67
C THR A 59 0.41 -15.65 -3.99
N ASP A 60 0.23 -16.96 -3.90
CA ASP A 60 -0.10 -17.78 -5.06
C ASP A 60 -1.50 -17.39 -5.57
N GLY A 61 -1.64 -17.25 -6.88
CA GLY A 61 -2.89 -16.96 -7.57
C GLY A 61 -2.94 -17.60 -8.95
N ASP A 62 -4.16 -17.76 -9.49
CA ASP A 62 -4.40 -18.20 -10.87
C ASP A 62 -5.35 -17.21 -11.56
N PHE A 63 -4.77 -16.19 -12.20
CA PHE A 63 -5.52 -15.12 -12.88
C PHE A 63 -5.52 -15.27 -14.40
N GLU A 64 -4.55 -16.01 -14.94
CA GLU A 64 -4.31 -16.14 -16.38
C GLU A 64 -4.40 -17.60 -16.88
N GLY A 65 -4.87 -18.53 -16.04
CA GLY A 65 -4.80 -19.97 -16.31
C GLY A 65 -3.41 -20.56 -16.00
N PHE A 66 -2.59 -19.82 -15.25
CA PHE A 66 -1.27 -20.20 -14.77
C PHE A 66 -1.15 -19.83 -13.31
N GLU A 67 -0.63 -20.76 -12.50
CA GLU A 67 -0.25 -20.49 -11.12
C GLU A 67 1.00 -19.59 -11.12
N ASP A 68 0.88 -18.41 -10.52
CA ASP A 68 1.97 -17.46 -10.34
C ASP A 68 1.86 -16.76 -8.97
N GLU A 69 2.92 -16.06 -8.58
CA GLU A 69 2.98 -15.26 -7.36
C GLU A 69 2.62 -13.81 -7.66
N TYR A 70 1.72 -13.25 -6.86
CA TYR A 70 1.25 -11.88 -7.02
C TYR A 70 1.43 -11.07 -5.75
N PRO A 71 1.80 -9.78 -5.87
CA PRO A 71 1.98 -8.94 -4.73
C PRO A 71 0.67 -8.70 -3.98
N ILE A 72 0.75 -8.80 -2.67
CA ILE A 72 -0.32 -8.45 -1.74
C ILE A 72 0.16 -7.40 -0.75
N PHE A 73 -0.76 -6.52 -0.36
CA PHE A 73 -0.50 -5.51 0.64
C PHE A 73 -1.23 -5.89 1.93
N MET A 74 -0.53 -5.79 3.06
CA MET A 74 -1.02 -6.23 4.37
C MET A 74 -0.78 -5.16 5.42
N ALA A 75 -1.67 -5.09 6.41
CA ALA A 75 -1.51 -4.19 7.55
C ALA A 75 -1.90 -4.87 8.87
N ARG A 76 -0.99 -4.83 9.85
CA ARG A 76 -1.24 -5.39 11.19
C ARG A 76 -0.67 -4.51 12.29
N LYS A 77 -1.07 -4.78 13.52
CA LYS A 77 -0.41 -4.18 14.68
C LYS A 77 1.07 -4.61 14.73
N ALA A 78 1.96 -3.65 14.93
CA ALA A 78 3.37 -3.91 15.18
C ALA A 78 3.55 -4.31 16.66
N SER A 79 4.37 -5.32 16.91
CA SER A 79 4.74 -5.68 18.28
C SER A 79 5.73 -4.65 18.86
N ALA A 80 5.76 -4.52 20.19
CA ALA A 80 6.73 -3.65 20.86
C ALA A 80 8.19 -4.03 20.55
N VAL A 81 8.44 -5.33 20.32
CA VAL A 81 9.76 -5.84 19.93
C VAL A 81 10.16 -5.37 18.54
N GLU A 82 9.24 -5.41 17.57
CA GLU A 82 9.48 -4.89 16.21
C GLU A 82 9.75 -3.39 16.21
N ILE A 83 8.95 -2.61 16.94
CA ILE A 83 9.12 -1.16 17.08
C ILE A 83 10.52 -0.86 17.64
N LYS A 84 10.86 -1.49 18.76
CA LYS A 84 12.16 -1.29 19.40
C LYS A 84 13.33 -1.69 18.51
N LYS A 85 13.21 -2.81 17.78
CA LYS A 85 14.25 -3.25 16.83
C LYS A 85 14.51 -2.20 15.76
N ILE A 86 13.46 -1.59 15.20
CA ILE A 86 13.60 -0.54 14.18
C ILE A 86 14.26 0.72 14.77
N GLU A 87 13.88 1.12 15.99
CA GLU A 87 14.51 2.23 16.71
C GLU A 87 16.01 1.97 16.95
N ASP A 88 16.36 0.76 17.44
CA ASP A 88 17.74 0.35 17.72
C ASP A 88 18.61 0.31 16.45
N LEU A 89 18.02 -0.01 15.29
CA LEU A 89 18.70 0.01 13.99
C LEU A 89 18.91 1.43 13.43
N GLY A 90 18.17 2.43 13.94
CA GLY A 90 18.20 3.79 13.41
C GLY A 90 17.57 3.96 12.04
N ASN A 91 16.91 2.93 11.50
CA ASN A 91 16.21 2.93 10.21
C ASN A 91 14.85 3.63 10.32
N VAL A 92 14.85 4.85 10.86
CA VAL A 92 13.67 5.65 11.16
C VAL A 92 13.71 6.98 10.43
N ASN A 93 12.56 7.37 9.91
CA ASN A 93 12.30 8.71 9.43
C ASN A 93 11.51 9.50 10.50
N LEU A 94 12.13 10.57 10.98
CA LEU A 94 11.61 11.45 12.03
C LEU A 94 11.11 12.80 11.49
N SER A 95 11.10 13.02 10.17
CA SER A 95 10.82 14.35 9.59
C SER A 95 9.46 14.94 9.94
N LEU A 96 8.50 14.06 10.27
CA LEU A 96 7.13 14.43 10.64
C LEU A 96 6.78 14.03 12.08
N SER A 97 7.78 13.68 12.90
CA SER A 97 7.56 13.37 14.32
C SER A 97 6.82 14.50 15.03
N GLY A 98 5.85 14.16 15.87
CA GLY A 98 4.96 15.09 16.55
C GLY A 98 3.79 15.60 15.70
N SER A 99 3.72 15.23 14.41
CA SER A 99 2.61 15.61 13.54
C SER A 99 1.41 14.69 13.74
N ARG A 100 0.22 15.27 13.82
CA ARG A 100 -1.03 14.50 13.86
C ARG A 100 -1.39 13.98 12.47
N ILE A 101 -1.67 12.69 12.38
CA ILE A 101 -2.16 12.05 11.15
C ILE A 101 -3.60 12.52 10.91
N SER A 102 -3.82 13.28 9.83
CA SER A 102 -5.14 13.82 9.48
C SER A 102 -5.97 12.86 8.66
N GLY A 103 -5.36 11.86 8.02
CA GLY A 103 -6.07 10.86 7.23
C GLY A 103 -5.15 9.77 6.69
N VAL A 104 -5.74 8.69 6.22
CA VAL A 104 -5.05 7.62 5.49
C VAL A 104 -5.84 7.38 4.20
N THR A 105 -5.14 7.14 3.09
CA THR A 105 -5.73 6.85 1.78
C THR A 105 -5.09 5.60 1.23
N LEU A 106 -5.89 4.63 0.81
CA LEU A 106 -5.37 3.46 0.08
C LEU A 106 -5.13 3.82 -1.37
N VAL A 107 -4.07 3.27 -1.93
CA VAL A 107 -3.78 3.30 -3.37
C VAL A 107 -4.23 1.97 -3.93
N ARG A 108 -5.27 1.99 -4.76
CA ARG A 108 -5.82 0.81 -5.38
C ARG A 108 -5.61 0.87 -6.88
N GLU A 109 -5.21 -0.25 -7.45
CA GLU A 109 -5.13 -0.42 -8.90
C GLU A 109 -6.08 -1.51 -9.38
N ILE A 110 -6.54 -1.30 -10.60
CA ILE A 110 -7.38 -2.24 -11.33
C ILE A 110 -6.70 -2.47 -12.68
N ILE A 111 -6.22 -3.69 -12.88
CA ILE A 111 -5.69 -4.17 -14.15
C ILE A 111 -6.82 -4.90 -14.85
N THR A 112 -7.17 -4.46 -16.05
CA THR A 112 -8.21 -5.07 -16.88
C THR A 112 -7.56 -5.67 -18.11
N CYS A 113 -7.70 -6.98 -18.29
CA CYS A 113 -7.33 -7.65 -19.54
C CYS A 113 -8.55 -7.78 -20.44
N LYS A 114 -8.40 -7.38 -21.71
CA LYS A 114 -9.40 -7.55 -22.76
C LYS A 114 -8.87 -8.46 -23.84
N LEU A 115 -9.61 -9.54 -24.11
CA LEU A 115 -9.38 -10.48 -25.21
C LEU A 115 -10.28 -10.10 -26.38
N LEU A 116 -9.70 -9.72 -27.52
CA LEU A 116 -10.43 -9.27 -28.71
C LEU A 116 -11.42 -8.12 -28.42
N GLY A 117 -11.06 -7.25 -27.48
CA GLY A 117 -11.86 -6.09 -27.07
C GLY A 117 -12.92 -6.37 -25.99
N GLU A 118 -13.13 -7.63 -25.60
CA GLU A 118 -14.03 -8.00 -24.50
C GLU A 118 -13.23 -8.24 -23.21
N THR A 119 -13.71 -7.73 -22.07
CA THR A 119 -13.07 -7.98 -20.77
C THR A 119 -13.03 -9.48 -20.49
N SER A 120 -11.81 -10.01 -20.35
CA SER A 120 -11.55 -11.40 -19.98
C SER A 120 -11.45 -11.55 -18.47
N TRP A 121 -10.68 -10.68 -17.81
CA TRP A 121 -10.52 -10.67 -16.36
C TRP A 121 -10.13 -9.27 -15.84
N MET A 122 -10.31 -9.09 -14.54
CA MET A 122 -9.87 -7.91 -13.80
C MET A 122 -9.15 -8.32 -12.51
N LEU A 123 -8.05 -7.66 -12.20
CA LEU A 123 -7.35 -7.76 -10.91
C LEU A 123 -7.44 -6.43 -10.18
N GLU A 124 -8.14 -6.43 -9.04
CA GLU A 124 -8.26 -5.29 -8.13
C GLU A 124 -7.31 -5.48 -6.94
N SER A 125 -6.31 -4.63 -6.80
CA SER A 125 -5.25 -4.77 -5.80
C SER A 125 -5.02 -3.48 -5.03
N ASP A 126 -4.98 -3.57 -3.69
CA ASP A 126 -4.42 -2.50 -2.86
C ASP A 126 -2.90 -2.59 -2.98
N ILE A 127 -2.26 -1.57 -3.55
CA ILE A 127 -0.82 -1.58 -3.84
C ILE A 127 -0.03 -0.70 -2.88
N GLY A 128 -0.70 0.06 -2.01
CA GLY A 128 -0.04 1.03 -1.18
C GLY A 128 -0.99 1.88 -0.35
N LEU A 129 -0.40 2.83 0.36
CA LEU A 129 -1.14 3.85 1.10
C LEU A 129 -0.43 5.19 1.12
N VAL A 130 -1.19 6.22 1.46
CA VAL A 130 -0.73 7.58 1.74
C VAL A 130 -1.26 7.98 3.11
N ILE A 131 -0.35 8.38 4.00
CA ILE A 131 -0.64 8.93 5.33
C ILE A 131 -0.55 10.44 5.22
N HIS A 132 -1.67 11.11 5.47
CA HIS A 132 -1.79 12.55 5.34
C HIS A 132 -1.54 13.24 6.67
N PHE A 133 -0.86 14.36 6.60
CA PHE A 133 -0.68 15.34 7.66
C PHE A 133 -1.21 16.69 7.18
N LYS A 134 -1.22 17.70 8.06
CA LYS A 134 -1.74 19.03 7.73
C LYS A 134 -1.09 19.66 6.49
N HIS A 135 0.21 19.48 6.31
CA HIS A 135 1.01 20.10 5.24
C HIS A 135 2.06 19.14 4.66
N ALA A 136 1.80 17.83 4.74
CA ALA A 136 2.73 16.82 4.24
C ALA A 136 2.00 15.50 4.05
N ALA A 137 2.63 14.56 3.35
CA ALA A 137 2.20 13.16 3.34
C ALA A 137 3.39 12.21 3.35
N VAL A 138 3.13 10.98 3.74
CA VAL A 138 4.04 9.85 3.58
C VAL A 138 3.34 8.80 2.74
N SER A 139 3.94 8.35 1.64
CA SER A 139 3.41 7.24 0.85
C SER A 139 4.30 6.00 0.97
N PHE A 140 3.68 4.83 0.99
CA PHE A 140 4.35 3.54 0.88
C PHE A 140 3.60 2.71 -0.14
N VAL A 141 4.23 2.46 -1.29
CA VAL A 141 3.56 1.91 -2.48
C VAL A 141 4.46 0.89 -3.17
N ASN A 142 3.88 -0.23 -3.61
CA ASN A 142 4.54 -1.20 -4.46
C ASN A 142 4.68 -0.66 -5.89
N LEU A 143 5.87 -0.77 -6.47
CA LEU A 143 6.18 -0.21 -7.78
C LEU A 143 5.90 -1.18 -8.94
N THR A 144 5.52 -2.42 -8.64
CA THR A 144 5.34 -3.52 -9.59
C THR A 144 4.07 -4.31 -9.28
N ASP A 145 3.45 -4.92 -10.30
CA ASP A 145 2.30 -5.83 -10.13
C ASP A 145 2.68 -7.33 -10.12
N TYR A 146 3.98 -7.63 -10.24
CA TYR A 146 4.54 -8.98 -10.37
C TYR A 146 5.67 -9.29 -9.36
N ASP A 147 6.06 -8.32 -8.54
CA ASP A 147 7.15 -8.46 -7.55
C ASP A 147 6.94 -7.48 -6.37
N ILE A 148 7.71 -7.64 -5.31
CA ILE A 148 7.73 -6.75 -4.14
C ILE A 148 8.85 -5.72 -4.29
N VAL A 149 8.50 -4.54 -4.77
CA VAL A 149 9.38 -3.37 -4.83
C VAL A 149 8.66 -2.19 -4.19
N CYS A 150 8.63 -2.14 -2.87
CA CYS A 150 7.89 -1.11 -2.13
C CYS A 150 8.76 0.09 -1.77
N ARG A 151 8.26 1.30 -2.04
CA ARG A 151 8.98 2.56 -1.84
C ARG A 151 8.27 3.47 -0.84
N LEU A 152 9.03 3.91 0.17
CA LEU A 152 8.65 4.96 1.09
C LEU A 152 9.02 6.33 0.51
N SER A 153 8.10 7.29 0.52
CA SER A 153 8.35 8.67 0.07
C SER A 153 7.70 9.68 1.01
N VAL A 154 8.38 10.80 1.23
CA VAL A 154 7.86 11.93 2.01
C VAL A 154 7.57 13.08 1.06
N HIS A 155 6.38 13.65 1.18
CA HIS A 155 5.83 14.68 0.30
C HIS A 155 5.56 15.94 1.11
N SER A 156 6.09 17.09 0.72
CA SER A 156 5.79 18.38 1.36
C SER A 156 4.44 18.96 0.93
N ASN A 157 3.92 18.55 -0.23
CA ASN A 157 2.59 18.86 -0.70
C ASN A 157 2.17 17.74 -1.64
N PHE A 158 1.36 16.81 -1.16
CA PHE A 158 1.02 15.61 -1.90
C PHE A 158 0.02 15.90 -3.01
N GLU A 159 0.37 15.52 -4.23
CA GLU A 159 -0.53 15.42 -5.36
C GLU A 159 -0.62 13.96 -5.84
N PRO A 160 -1.78 13.47 -6.31
CA PRO A 160 -1.91 12.10 -6.80
C PRO A 160 -0.90 11.70 -7.88
N SER A 161 -0.45 12.68 -8.69
CA SER A 161 0.58 12.50 -9.71
C SER A 161 1.98 12.25 -9.17
N ASP A 162 2.23 12.50 -7.88
CA ASP A 162 3.50 12.21 -7.23
C ASP A 162 3.71 10.71 -7.00
N LEU A 163 2.63 9.92 -7.06
CA LEU A 163 2.73 8.47 -6.93
C LEU A 163 3.30 7.88 -8.21
N PRO A 164 4.39 7.08 -8.13
CA PRO A 164 4.98 6.45 -9.30
C PRO A 164 3.96 5.51 -9.97
N SER A 165 3.99 5.44 -11.30
CA SER A 165 3.21 4.43 -12.03
C SER A 165 3.75 3.04 -11.73
N THR A 166 2.85 2.08 -11.55
CA THR A 166 3.20 0.67 -11.39
C THR A 166 3.75 0.14 -12.70
N LYS A 167 4.86 -0.59 -12.64
CA LYS A 167 5.40 -1.33 -13.77
C LYS A 167 4.73 -2.69 -13.84
N THR A 168 4.37 -3.06 -15.06
CA THR A 168 3.69 -4.32 -15.36
C THR A 168 4.54 -5.16 -16.32
N LEU A 169 4.45 -6.48 -16.19
CA LEU A 169 4.94 -7.42 -17.21
C LEU A 169 3.92 -7.67 -18.33
N GLN A 170 2.68 -7.19 -18.17
CA GLN A 170 1.65 -7.38 -19.17
C GLN A 170 1.89 -6.47 -20.39
N GLU A 171 1.92 -7.07 -21.57
CA GLU A 171 2.19 -6.39 -22.83
C GLU A 171 1.00 -6.53 -23.78
N ASN A 172 0.60 -5.41 -24.40
CA ASN A 172 -0.45 -5.42 -25.42
C ASN A 172 0.02 -6.17 -26.67
N ASP A 173 -0.82 -7.05 -27.20
CA ASP A 173 -0.59 -7.76 -28.45
C ASP A 173 -1.81 -7.60 -29.41
N LEU A 174 -1.87 -8.39 -30.48
CA LEU A 174 -2.96 -8.32 -31.48
C LEU A 174 -4.32 -8.79 -30.94
N VAL A 175 -4.32 -9.55 -29.85
CA VAL A 175 -5.47 -10.24 -29.26
C VAL A 175 -5.74 -9.70 -27.86
N ASN A 176 -4.71 -9.49 -27.05
CA ASN A 176 -4.80 -9.02 -25.67
C ASN A 176 -4.50 -7.53 -25.57
N SER A 177 -5.29 -6.83 -24.77
CA SER A 177 -4.98 -5.46 -24.34
C SER A 177 -5.20 -5.31 -22.84
N TYR A 178 -4.33 -4.54 -22.21
CA TYR A 178 -4.27 -4.32 -20.78
C TYR A 178 -4.50 -2.84 -20.48
N GLU A 179 -5.42 -2.57 -19.57
CA GLU A 179 -5.73 -1.23 -19.09
C GLU A 179 -5.50 -1.19 -17.58
N VAL A 180 -4.65 -0.26 -17.13
CA VAL A 180 -4.38 -0.03 -15.72
C VAL A 180 -5.05 1.27 -15.31
N SER A 181 -5.91 1.20 -14.28
CA SER A 181 -6.50 2.37 -13.66
C SER A 181 -6.18 2.40 -12.17
N ARG A 182 -6.04 3.62 -11.63
CA ARG A 182 -5.68 3.83 -10.22
C ARG A 182 -6.75 4.68 -9.53
N ALA A 183 -7.14 4.25 -8.34
CA ALA A 183 -8.03 4.96 -7.46
C ALA A 183 -7.32 5.27 -6.12
N LEU A 184 -7.63 6.44 -5.57
CA LEU A 184 -7.28 6.82 -4.22
C LEU A 184 -8.53 6.70 -3.35
N LEU A 185 -8.48 5.84 -2.33
CA LEU A 185 -9.61 5.52 -1.47
C LEU A 185 -9.37 6.07 -0.06
N PRO A 186 -9.92 7.24 0.29
CA PRO A 186 -9.77 7.80 1.63
C PRO A 186 -10.43 6.89 2.67
N LEU A 187 -9.70 6.59 3.75
CA LEU A 187 -10.24 5.90 4.90
C LEU A 187 -10.86 6.91 5.85
N THR A 188 -12.12 6.68 6.22
CA THR A 188 -12.80 7.44 7.27
C THR A 188 -12.67 6.73 8.60
N LYS A 189 -12.47 7.50 9.68
CA LYS A 189 -12.62 6.97 11.04
C LYS A 189 -14.10 6.63 11.22
N GLU A 190 -14.43 5.37 11.47
CA GLU A 190 -15.80 5.01 11.83
C GLU A 190 -16.16 5.74 13.14
N ALA A 191 -17.38 6.26 13.23
CA ALA A 191 -17.87 6.82 14.48
C ALA A 191 -17.82 5.73 15.55
N PRO A 192 -17.38 6.02 16.78
CA PRO A 192 -17.45 5.04 17.86
C PRO A 192 -18.91 4.56 17.97
N VAL A 193 -19.12 3.25 17.90
CA VAL A 193 -20.41 2.66 18.23
C VAL A 193 -20.64 2.96 19.70
N ALA A 194 -21.61 3.85 19.97
CA ALA A 194 -21.99 4.30 21.30
C ALA A 194 -22.55 3.17 22.16
#